data_AF-A0A935SUR7-F1
#
_entry.id   AF-A0A935SUR7-F1
#
_cell.length_a   1.000
_cell.length_b   1.000
_cell.length_c   1.000
_cell.angle_alpha   90.00
_cell.angle_beta   90.00
_cell.angle_gamma   90.00
#
_symmetry.space_group_name_H-M   'P 1'
#
loop_
_entity.id
_entity.type
_entity.pdbx_description
1 polymer ?
#
loop_
_entity_poly.entity_id
_entity_poly.type
_entity_poly.pdbx_seq_one_letter_code
_entity_poly.pdbx_strand_id
1 'polypeptide(L)'
;MMMMSAGNDLVVIFLGLETLSIATYVMAGLRKADLRSNESAMKYFILGSFASAFLLYGMALTYGATGETNLTAIAQKMSDPNFPALLLIGAAMMIIGFGFKIAMAPFHVWTPDVYEGAPTPITGFMAAGPKAAAFASFMRFLFSVSVGRGCSGLGLFAHDLDHDRCGPRDAHHNRR
;
A
#
# COMPACT_ATOMS: atom_id res chain seq x y z
N MET A 1 -10.47 -8.73 0.25
CA MET A 1 -9.27 -9.13 1.04
C MET A 1 -8.34 -10.02 0.25
N MET A 2 -8.72 -11.24 -0.13
CA MET A 2 -7.85 -12.16 -0.89
C MET A 2 -7.25 -11.54 -2.16
N MET A 3 -8.08 -10.83 -2.94
CA MET A 3 -7.63 -10.13 -4.15
C MET A 3 -6.53 -9.09 -3.86
N MET A 4 -6.73 -8.19 -2.89
CA MET A 4 -5.71 -7.17 -2.58
C MET A 4 -4.44 -7.82 -2.01
N SER A 5 -4.58 -8.83 -1.15
CA SER A 5 -3.46 -9.49 -0.49
C SER A 5 -2.65 -10.40 -1.40
N ALA A 6 -3.17 -10.75 -2.59
CA ALA A 6 -2.45 -11.53 -3.60
C ALA A 6 -2.04 -10.67 -4.82
N GLY A 7 -2.52 -9.43 -4.90
CA GLY A 7 -2.27 -8.54 -6.02
C GLY A 7 -0.81 -8.15 -6.17
N ASN A 8 -0.32 -8.17 -7.41
CA ASN A 8 0.99 -7.64 -7.80
C ASN A 8 0.90 -6.36 -8.65
N ASP A 9 -0.30 -5.84 -8.83
CA ASP A 9 -0.60 -4.65 -9.63
C ASP A 9 -1.30 -3.61 -8.75
N LEU A 10 -0.88 -2.35 -8.86
CA LEU A 10 -1.42 -1.23 -8.08
C LEU A 10 -2.94 -1.08 -8.26
N VAL A 11 -3.46 -1.29 -9.48
CA VAL A 11 -4.90 -1.20 -9.78
C VAL A 11 -5.65 -2.31 -9.08
N VAL A 12 -5.14 -3.54 -9.10
CA VAL A 12 -5.76 -4.69 -8.42
C VAL A 12 -5.78 -4.49 -6.91
N ILE A 13 -4.68 -3.98 -6.34
CA ILE A 13 -4.60 -3.65 -4.92
C ILE A 13 -5.63 -2.57 -4.57
N PHE A 14 -5.71 -1.49 -5.37
CA PHE A 14 -6.67 -0.41 -5.17
C PHE A 14 -8.11 -0.92 -5.23
N LEU A 15 -8.49 -1.69 -6.26
CA LEU A 15 -9.83 -2.25 -6.40
C LEU A 15 -10.19 -3.15 -5.22
N GLY A 16 -9.28 -4.03 -4.81
CA GLY A 16 -9.51 -4.92 -3.67
C GLY A 16 -9.64 -4.16 -2.35
N LEU A 17 -8.91 -3.05 -2.19
CA LEU A 17 -8.95 -2.19 -1.02
C LEU A 17 -10.22 -1.33 -0.98
N GLU A 18 -10.63 -0.72 -2.09
CA GLU A 18 -11.84 0.09 -2.18
C GLU A 18 -13.12 -0.75 -2.06
N THR A 19 -13.14 -1.93 -2.68
CA THR A 19 -14.28 -2.86 -2.53
C THR A 19 -14.48 -3.24 -1.07
N LEU A 20 -13.38 -3.52 -0.36
CA LEU A 20 -13.44 -3.78 1.07
C LEU A 20 -13.90 -2.53 1.85
N SER A 21 -13.39 -1.36 1.47
CA SER A 21 -13.68 -0.10 2.16
C SER A 21 -15.18 0.23 2.09
N ILE A 22 -15.77 0.20 0.90
CA ILE A 22 -17.20 0.44 0.69
C ILE A 22 -18.04 -0.55 1.51
N ALA A 23 -17.69 -1.84 1.50
CA ALA A 23 -18.38 -2.82 2.32
C ALA A 23 -18.29 -2.49 3.82
N THR A 24 -17.12 -2.08 4.31
CA THR A 24 -16.96 -1.70 5.72
C THR A 24 -17.67 -0.39 6.09
N TYR A 25 -17.78 0.57 5.18
CA TYR A 25 -18.55 1.81 5.39
C TYR A 25 -20.03 1.51 5.60
N VAL A 26 -20.59 0.64 4.74
CA VAL A 26 -21.97 0.19 4.87
C VAL A 26 -22.17 -0.61 6.16
N MET A 27 -21.23 -1.48 6.52
CA MET A 27 -21.32 -2.28 7.73
C MET A 27 -21.23 -1.45 9.02
N ALA A 28 -20.45 -0.36 9.04
CA ALA A 28 -20.37 0.54 10.20
C ALA A 28 -21.74 1.17 10.53
N GLY A 29 -22.57 1.41 9.50
CA GLY A 29 -23.92 1.97 9.57
C GLY A 29 -25.06 0.95 9.54
N LEU A 30 -24.79 -0.33 9.83
CA LEU A 30 -25.79 -1.39 9.74
C LEU A 30 -27.02 -1.14 10.63
N ARG A 31 -26.84 -0.51 11.81
CA ARG A 31 -27.93 -0.15 12.73
C ARG A 31 -28.56 1.18 12.32
N LYS A 32 -29.34 1.16 11.23
CA LYS A 32 -29.96 2.36 10.64
C LYS A 32 -30.78 3.24 11.59
N ALA A 33 -31.38 2.65 12.63
CA ALA A 33 -32.16 3.37 13.63
C ALA A 33 -31.30 4.03 14.72
N ASP A 34 -30.01 3.73 14.78
CA ASP A 34 -29.08 4.23 15.78
C ASP A 34 -28.25 5.39 15.19
N LEU A 35 -28.43 6.59 15.76
CA LEU A 35 -27.73 7.79 15.30
C LEU A 35 -26.21 7.64 15.38
N ARG A 36 -25.69 6.92 16.39
CA ARG A 36 -24.24 6.73 16.57
C ARG A 36 -23.64 5.84 15.48
N SER A 37 -24.39 4.83 15.02
CA SER A 37 -23.98 3.96 13.91
C SER A 37 -24.01 4.70 12.57
N ASN A 38 -24.97 5.61 12.39
CA ASN A 38 -25.02 6.44 11.18
C ASN A 38 -23.88 7.47 11.16
N GLU A 39 -23.57 8.08 12.30
CA GLU A 39 -22.46 9.03 12.44
C GLU A 39 -21.11 8.34 12.17
N SER A 40 -20.88 7.14 12.72
CA SER A 40 -19.65 6.39 12.47
C SER A 40 -19.46 6.05 10.99
N ALA A 41 -20.52 5.60 10.31
CA ALA A 41 -20.47 5.31 8.88
C ALA A 41 -20.10 6.55 8.05
N MET A 42 -20.73 7.69 8.36
CA MET A 42 -20.49 8.95 7.64
C MET A 42 -19.07 9.47 7.87
N LYS A 43 -18.59 9.47 9.13
CA LYS A 43 -17.21 9.83 9.47
C LYS A 43 -16.21 8.90 8.76
N TYR A 44 -16.47 7.59 8.78
CA TYR A 44 -15.57 6.62 8.18
C TYR A 44 -15.52 6.77 6.65
N PHE A 45 -16.66 7.01 6.01
CA PHE A 45 -16.76 7.23 4.57
C PHE A 45 -16.02 8.50 4.14
N ILE A 46 -16.26 9.64 4.79
CA ILE A 46 -15.62 10.92 4.42
C ILE A 46 -14.11 10.84 4.58
N LEU A 47 -13.63 10.46 5.78
CA LEU A 47 -12.20 10.35 6.06
C LEU A 47 -11.54 9.28 5.17
N GLY A 48 -12.27 8.19 4.92
CA GLY A 48 -11.86 7.11 4.04
C GLY A 48 -11.69 7.53 2.59
N SER A 49 -12.69 8.21 2.02
CA SER A 49 -12.66 8.71 0.64
C SER A 49 -11.52 9.72 0.41
N PHE A 50 -11.25 10.58 1.39
CA PHE A 50 -10.11 11.49 1.36
C PHE A 50 -8.79 10.73 1.32
N ALA A 51 -8.58 9.75 2.21
CA ALA A 51 -7.37 8.92 2.20
C ALA A 51 -7.22 8.11 0.90
N SER A 52 -8.32 7.60 0.35
CA SER A 52 -8.34 6.91 -0.94
C SER A 52 -7.96 7.83 -2.10
N ALA A 53 -8.28 9.13 -2.04
CA ALA A 53 -7.82 10.10 -3.02
C ALA A 53 -6.29 10.29 -2.98
N PHE A 54 -5.68 10.36 -1.78
CA PHE A 54 -4.20 10.37 -1.67
C PHE A 54 -3.58 9.10 -2.23
N LEU A 55 -4.17 7.94 -1.92
CA LEU A 55 -3.68 6.65 -2.41
C LEU A 55 -3.71 6.61 -3.94
N LEU A 56 -4.87 6.93 -4.54
CA LEU A 56 -5.07 6.88 -5.98
C LEU A 56 -4.21 7.91 -6.71
N TYR A 57 -4.09 9.12 -6.16
CA TYR A 57 -3.21 10.14 -6.73
C TYR A 57 -1.74 9.74 -6.63
N GLY A 58 -1.32 9.11 -5.53
CA GLY A 58 0.01 8.53 -5.41
C GLY A 58 0.29 7.46 -6.46
N MET A 59 -0.68 6.56 -6.72
CA MET A 59 -0.59 5.57 -7.80
C MET A 59 -0.53 6.24 -9.18
N ALA A 60 -1.30 7.30 -9.41
CA ALA A 60 -1.27 8.06 -10.66
C ALA A 60 0.08 8.74 -10.90
N LEU A 61 0.70 9.33 -9.87
CA LEU A 61 2.05 9.89 -9.97
C LEU A 61 3.11 8.81 -10.24
N THR A 62 3.01 7.66 -9.58
CA THR A 62 3.90 6.53 -9.83
C THR A 62 3.76 6.01 -11.26
N TYR A 63 2.53 5.89 -11.75
CA TYR A 63 2.27 5.53 -13.13
C TYR A 63 2.82 6.59 -14.10
N GLY A 64 2.58 7.89 -13.84
CA GLY A 64 3.11 8.98 -14.66
C GLY A 64 4.65 9.03 -14.71
N ALA A 65 5.32 8.56 -13.66
CA ALA A 65 6.78 8.49 -13.59
C ALA A 65 7.37 7.23 -14.24
N THR A 66 6.66 6.10 -14.22
CA THR A 66 7.21 4.78 -14.60
C THR A 66 6.59 4.17 -15.85
N GLY A 67 5.36 4.58 -16.19
CA GLY A 67 4.52 3.95 -17.22
C GLY A 67 3.91 2.62 -16.79
N GLU A 68 4.11 2.19 -15.54
CA GLU A 68 3.81 0.83 -15.08
C GLU A 68 2.88 0.84 -13.88
N THR A 69 2.02 -0.19 -13.79
CA THR A 69 1.16 -0.46 -12.62
C THR A 69 1.62 -1.69 -11.86
N ASN A 70 2.45 -2.54 -12.48
CA ASN A 70 2.99 -3.75 -11.88
C ASN A 70 4.08 -3.41 -10.86
N LEU A 71 3.96 -3.91 -9.64
CA LEU A 71 4.90 -3.63 -8.55
C LEU A 71 6.33 -4.08 -8.85
N THR A 72 6.51 -5.19 -9.55
CA THR A 72 7.83 -5.70 -9.94
C THR A 72 8.50 -4.81 -10.98
N ALA A 73 7.75 -4.34 -11.98
CA ALA A 73 8.26 -3.41 -12.98
C ALA A 73 8.59 -2.04 -12.36
N ILE A 74 7.74 -1.55 -11.46
CA ILE A 74 7.99 -0.32 -10.69
C ILE A 74 9.26 -0.45 -9.84
N ALA A 75 9.47 -1.59 -9.18
CA ALA A 75 10.68 -1.83 -8.38
C ALA A 75 11.96 -1.76 -9.23
N GLN A 76 11.94 -2.32 -10.44
CA GLN A 76 13.07 -2.25 -11.37
C GLN A 76 13.40 -0.81 -11.79
N LYS A 77 12.38 0.03 -12.01
CA LYS A 77 12.56 1.45 -12.33
C LYS A 77 13.10 2.27 -11.16
N MET A 78 12.82 1.85 -9.92
CA MET A 78 13.39 2.47 -8.71
C MET A 78 14.85 2.09 -8.44
N SER A 79 15.36 1.03 -9.07
CA SER A 79 16.76 0.64 -8.95
C SER A 79 17.72 1.56 -9.70
N ASP A 80 17.20 2.40 -10.61
CA ASP A 80 17.98 3.41 -11.30
C ASP A 80 18.41 4.52 -10.32
N PRO A 81 19.71 4.83 -10.19
CA PRO A 81 20.19 5.94 -9.35
C PRO A 81 19.56 7.30 -9.69
N ASN A 82 19.10 7.50 -10.93
CA ASN A 82 18.50 8.74 -11.43
C ASN A 82 16.97 8.68 -11.52
N PHE A 83 16.31 7.95 -10.62
CA PHE A 83 14.85 7.86 -10.62
C PHE A 83 14.19 9.24 -10.43
N PRO A 84 13.04 9.50 -11.09
CA PRO A 84 12.38 10.80 -11.04
C PRO A 84 11.86 11.12 -9.63
N ALA A 85 12.07 12.36 -9.17
CA ALA A 85 11.54 12.84 -7.88
C ALA A 85 10.02 12.67 -7.73
N LEU A 86 9.30 12.68 -8.86
CA LEU A 86 7.86 12.41 -8.93
C LEU A 86 7.47 11.07 -8.29
N LEU A 87 8.33 10.05 -8.44
CA LEU A 87 8.11 8.71 -7.89
C LEU A 87 8.19 8.70 -6.35
N LEU A 88 9.05 9.55 -5.78
CA LEU A 88 9.16 9.71 -4.32
C LEU A 88 7.88 10.35 -3.75
N ILE A 89 7.36 11.36 -4.42
CA ILE A 89 6.10 12.02 -4.04
C ILE A 89 4.93 11.03 -4.17
N GLY A 90 4.88 10.26 -5.26
CA GLY A 90 3.89 9.20 -5.45
C GLY A 90 3.93 8.17 -4.31
N ALA A 91 5.13 7.71 -3.95
CA ALA A 91 5.33 6.79 -2.84
C ALA A 91 4.90 7.37 -1.48
N ALA A 92 5.24 8.64 -1.21
CA ALA A 92 4.83 9.32 0.02
C ALA A 92 3.29 9.44 0.12
N MET A 93 2.61 9.78 -0.97
CA MET A 93 1.14 9.87 -1.00
C MET A 93 0.47 8.49 -0.84
N MET A 94 1.05 7.43 -1.42
CA MET A 94 0.58 6.07 -1.18
C MET A 94 0.76 5.64 0.29
N ILE A 95 1.86 6.03 0.95
CA ILE A 95 2.07 5.76 2.38
C ILE A 95 0.98 6.42 3.24
N ILE A 96 0.57 7.65 2.91
CA ILE A 96 -0.54 8.33 3.60
C ILE A 96 -1.83 7.51 3.46
N GLY A 97 -2.16 7.09 2.24
CA GLY A 97 -3.37 6.31 1.95
C GLY A 97 -3.39 4.93 2.65
N PHE A 98 -2.29 4.18 2.57
CA PHE A 98 -2.16 2.91 3.29
C PHE A 98 -2.16 3.10 4.81
N GLY A 99 -1.45 4.11 5.31
CA GLY A 99 -1.36 4.46 6.73
C GLY A 99 -2.72 4.70 7.36
N PHE A 100 -3.62 5.38 6.65
CA PHE A 100 -5.01 5.53 7.06
C PHE A 100 -5.74 4.18 7.16
N LYS A 101 -5.64 3.33 6.13
CA LYS A 101 -6.38 2.05 6.05
C LYS A 101 -5.95 1.06 7.14
N ILE A 102 -4.69 1.10 7.58
CA ILE A 102 -4.19 0.29 8.71
C ILE A 102 -4.29 1.00 10.07
N ALA A 103 -4.76 2.25 10.11
CA ALA A 103 -4.80 3.11 11.30
C ALA A 103 -3.43 3.31 11.97
N MET A 104 -2.39 3.56 11.18
CA MET A 104 -1.05 3.92 11.65
C MET A 104 -1.04 5.37 12.16
N ALA A 105 -0.26 5.68 13.19
CA ALA A 105 -0.05 7.07 13.61
C ALA A 105 0.70 7.87 12.52
N PRO A 106 0.26 9.11 12.18
CA PRO A 106 -0.81 9.93 12.78
C PRO A 106 -2.21 9.75 12.18
N PHE A 107 -2.41 8.85 11.20
CA PHE A 107 -3.65 8.67 10.43
C PHE A 107 -4.75 7.82 11.10
N HIS A 108 -4.71 7.67 12.43
CA HIS A 108 -5.61 6.78 13.20
C HIS A 108 -6.85 7.47 13.77
N VAL A 109 -7.00 8.79 13.57
CA VAL A 109 -8.05 9.64 14.18
C VAL A 109 -9.46 9.12 13.96
N TRP A 110 -9.71 8.44 12.84
CA TRP A 110 -11.02 7.85 12.54
C TRP A 110 -11.38 6.65 13.42
N THR A 111 -10.39 5.95 13.98
CA THR A 111 -10.57 4.62 14.59
C THR A 111 -11.46 4.64 15.83
N PRO A 112 -11.27 5.54 16.83
CA PRO A 112 -12.07 5.52 18.06
C PRO A 112 -13.57 5.75 17.78
N ASP A 113 -13.91 6.80 17.04
CA ASP A 113 -15.28 7.17 16.71
C ASP A 113 -16.01 6.04 15.95
N VAL A 114 -15.31 5.41 15.01
CA VAL A 114 -15.92 4.37 14.17
C VAL A 114 -16.11 3.08 14.95
N TYR A 115 -15.18 2.76 15.86
CA TYR A 115 -15.25 1.55 16.68
C TYR A 115 -16.34 1.63 17.74
N GLU A 116 -16.57 2.83 18.30
CA GLU A 116 -17.64 3.06 19.26
C GLU A 116 -19.04 3.01 18.60
N GLY A 117 -19.19 3.61 17.41
CA GLY A 117 -20.49 3.68 16.76
C GLY A 117 -20.89 2.43 15.98
N ALA A 118 -19.94 1.62 15.49
CA ALA A 118 -20.24 0.42 14.72
C ALA A 118 -20.78 -0.74 15.60
N PRO A 119 -21.60 -1.65 15.05
CA PRO A 119 -22.02 -2.85 15.77
C PRO A 119 -20.80 -3.70 16.19
N THR A 120 -20.81 -4.22 17.42
CA THR A 120 -19.70 -4.99 18.00
C THR A 120 -19.08 -6.07 17.09
N PRO A 121 -19.84 -6.93 16.37
CA PRO A 121 -19.22 -7.91 15.47
C PRO A 121 -18.48 -7.26 14.29
N ILE A 122 -18.95 -6.10 13.82
CA ILE A 122 -18.30 -5.34 12.75
C ILE A 122 -17.01 -4.70 13.26
N THR A 123 -17.03 -4.13 14.46
CA THR A 123 -15.82 -3.60 15.11
C THR A 123 -14.76 -4.69 15.28
N GLY A 124 -15.16 -5.90 15.71
CA GLY A 124 -14.26 -7.06 15.80
C GLY A 124 -13.66 -7.46 14.44
N PHE A 125 -14.49 -7.51 13.39
CA PHE A 125 -14.02 -7.75 12.02
C PHE A 125 -13.02 -6.68 11.54
N MET A 126 -13.34 -5.39 11.75
CA MET A 126 -12.53 -4.24 11.36
C MET A 126 -11.19 -4.18 12.10
N ALA A 127 -11.14 -4.67 13.34
CA ALA A 127 -9.92 -4.70 14.14
C ALA A 127 -8.85 -5.65 13.57
N ALA A 128 -9.24 -6.70 12.84
CA ALA A 128 -8.31 -7.71 12.36
C ALA A 128 -8.28 -7.83 10.83
N GLY A 129 -9.38 -8.24 10.20
CA GLY A 129 -9.41 -8.69 8.81
C GLY A 129 -8.92 -7.62 7.81
N PRO A 130 -9.57 -6.44 7.76
CA PRO A 130 -9.16 -5.36 6.87
C PRO A 130 -7.73 -4.89 7.10
N LYS A 131 -7.33 -4.76 8.37
CA LYS A 131 -5.99 -4.29 8.74
C LYS A 131 -4.92 -5.28 8.31
N ALA A 132 -5.12 -6.58 8.51
CA ALA A 132 -4.18 -7.60 8.07
C ALA A 132 -4.02 -7.61 6.54
N ALA A 133 -5.12 -7.53 5.78
CA ALA A 133 -5.07 -7.52 4.32
C ALA A 133 -4.42 -6.24 3.76
N ALA A 134 -4.76 -5.07 4.33
CA ALA A 134 -4.15 -3.80 3.96
C ALA A 134 -2.67 -3.75 4.33
N PHE A 135 -2.29 -4.28 5.49
CA PHE A 135 -0.90 -4.37 5.92
C PHE A 135 -0.07 -5.29 5.02
N ALA A 136 -0.60 -6.44 4.61
CA ALA A 136 0.08 -7.34 3.67
C ALA A 136 0.33 -6.69 2.30
N SER A 137 -0.62 -5.88 1.82
CA SER A 137 -0.49 -5.13 0.56
C SER A 137 0.52 -3.98 0.70
N PHE A 138 0.46 -3.27 1.84
CA PHE A 138 1.40 -2.20 2.17
C PHE A 138 2.84 -2.69 2.28
N MET A 139 3.07 -3.82 2.94
CA MET A 139 4.39 -4.45 3.02
C MET A 139 4.93 -4.82 1.64
N ARG A 140 4.11 -5.39 0.75
CA ARG A 140 4.54 -5.68 -0.63
C ARG A 140 4.97 -4.41 -1.37
N PHE A 141 4.20 -3.34 -1.25
CA PHE A 141 4.56 -2.05 -1.83
C PHE A 141 5.90 -1.54 -1.28
N LEU A 142 6.07 -1.53 0.05
CA LEU A 142 7.31 -1.07 0.68
C LEU A 142 8.53 -1.91 0.29
N PHE A 143 8.40 -3.24 0.24
CA PHE A 143 9.49 -4.11 -0.19
C PHE A 143 9.86 -3.87 -1.65
N SER A 144 8.87 -3.65 -2.51
CA SER A 144 9.11 -3.32 -3.92
C SER A 144 9.88 -1.99 -4.05
N VAL A 145 9.57 -1.00 -3.22
CA VAL A 145 10.28 0.29 -3.17
C VAL A 145 11.68 0.16 -2.55
N SER A 146 11.83 -0.66 -1.51
CA SER A 146 13.07 -0.76 -0.72
C SER A 146 14.12 -1.66 -1.39
N VAL A 147 13.71 -2.76 -2.02
CA VAL A 147 14.60 -3.68 -2.73
C VAL A 147 15.26 -2.99 -3.93
N GLY A 148 14.57 -2.07 -4.59
CA GLY A 148 15.20 -1.22 -5.62
C GLY A 148 16.39 -0.41 -5.07
N ARG A 149 16.34 0.00 -3.79
CA ARG A 149 17.43 0.76 -3.13
C ARG A 149 18.54 -0.11 -2.55
N GLY A 150 18.24 -1.36 -2.18
CA GLY A 150 19.17 -2.25 -1.46
C GLY A 150 20.45 -2.58 -2.23
N CYS A 151 20.42 -2.52 -3.56
CA CYS A 151 21.60 -2.72 -4.38
C CYS A 151 22.46 -1.45 -4.57
N SER A 152 21.94 -0.27 -4.20
CA SER A 152 22.65 1.02 -4.36
C SER A 152 23.05 1.67 -3.02
N GLY A 153 22.30 1.42 -1.94
CA GLY A 153 22.58 1.95 -0.60
C GLY A 153 23.69 1.22 0.16
N LEU A 154 24.05 0.00 -0.25
CA LEU A 154 25.20 -0.72 0.29
C LEU A 154 26.51 -0.35 -0.44
N GLY A 155 26.48 0.45 -1.50
CA GLY A 155 27.68 0.93 -2.20
C GLY A 155 28.37 2.11 -1.53
N LEU A 156 27.65 2.87 -0.68
CA LEU A 156 28.23 4.03 0.02
C LEU A 156 29.02 3.64 1.28
N PHE A 157 28.84 2.41 1.77
CA PHE A 157 29.67 1.79 2.82
C PHE A 157 30.56 0.66 2.28
N ALA A 158 30.42 0.27 1.02
CA ALA A 158 31.28 -0.70 0.34
C ALA A 158 32.07 -0.03 -0.78
N HIS A 159 32.89 0.96 -0.42
CA HIS A 159 33.99 1.41 -1.31
C HIS A 159 35.16 0.41 -1.27
N ASP A 160 35.03 -0.78 -0.65
CA ASP A 160 36.19 -1.67 -0.53
C ASP A 160 35.99 -3.17 -0.80
N LEU A 161 34.79 -3.75 -0.97
CA LEU A 161 34.71 -5.19 -1.21
C LEU A 161 33.56 -5.63 -2.13
N ASP A 162 33.98 -6.34 -3.18
CA ASP A 162 33.25 -7.34 -3.99
C ASP A 162 32.55 -6.82 -5.27
N HIS A 163 33.32 -6.74 -6.36
CA HIS A 163 32.86 -6.41 -7.72
C HIS A 163 32.26 -7.61 -8.47
N ASP A 164 32.11 -8.79 -7.85
CA ASP A 164 31.95 -10.06 -8.58
C ASP A 164 30.60 -10.79 -8.40
N ARG A 165 29.59 -10.22 -7.71
CA ARG A 165 28.35 -10.98 -7.41
C ARG A 165 27.09 -10.63 -8.18
N CYS A 166 27.10 -9.64 -9.06
CA CYS A 166 25.93 -9.27 -9.85
C CYS A 166 26.22 -9.23 -11.35
N GLY A 167 26.49 -10.40 -11.94
CA GLY A 167 26.47 -10.61 -13.39
C GLY A 167 25.65 -11.85 -13.74
N PRO A 168 24.92 -11.86 -14.86
CA PRO A 168 24.23 -13.06 -15.33
C PRO A 168 25.27 -14.17 -15.54
N ARG A 169 25.03 -15.35 -14.96
CA ARG A 169 25.90 -16.52 -15.14
C ARG A 169 25.88 -16.93 -16.61
N ASP A 170 26.90 -16.50 -17.36
CA ASP A 170 27.14 -16.95 -18.71
C ASP A 170 27.36 -18.47 -18.72
N ALA A 171 26.46 -19.12 -19.45
CA ALA A 171 26.47 -20.52 -19.76
C ALA A 171 27.58 -20.82 -20.78
N HIS A 172 28.82 -21.02 -20.32
CA HIS A 172 29.84 -21.68 -21.14
C HIS A 172 30.69 -22.61 -20.30
N HIS A 173 30.16 -23.81 -20.04
CA HIS A 173 31.00 -24.96 -19.78
C HIS A 173 30.58 -26.13 -20.68
N ASN A 174 31.49 -26.43 -21.61
CA ASN A 174 31.82 -27.77 -22.07
C ASN A 174 30.87 -28.47 -23.06
N ARG A 175 31.27 -28.45 -24.34
CA ARG A 175 31.37 -29.68 -25.15
C ARG A 175 32.66 -29.62 -25.98
N ARG A 176 33.71 -30.26 -25.48
CA ARG A 176 34.55 -31.12 -26.32
C ARG A 176 33.81 -32.43 -26.58
#